data_AF-W7WGE7-F1
#
_entry.id   AF-W7WGE7-F1
#
_cell.length_a   1.000
_cell.length_b   1.000
_cell.length_c   1.000
_cell.angle_alpha   90.00
_cell.angle_beta   90.00
_cell.angle_gamma   90.00
#
_symmetry.space_group_name_H-M   'P 1'
#
loop_
_entity.id
_entity.type
_entity.pdbx_description
1 polymer ?
#
loop_
_entity_poly.entity_id
_entity_poly.type
_entity_poly.pdbx_seq_one_letter_code
_entity_poly.pdbx_strand_id
1 'polypeptide(L)'
;MIRPNMATMLGFVATDARVAPRALQALVREAADRSFNRITIDGDTSTNDSFVLVATGQAAHDEITALESPEGAALREAVIAVSQQLAQAIVRDGEGATKFITVRVDGGRSKEECRWVAYAIAHSPLVKTAFFASDPNLGRILAAVGYAGIADLDQSLIDLHLDDVHVATKGGRHPAYQEADGQRVMKQSEITVRVDLHRGAAHATVWTCDLSHDYVTINADYRS
;
A
#
# COMPACT_ATOMS: atom_id res chain seq x y z
N MET A 1 -12.44 -8.99 -5.18
CA MET A 1 -12.78 -7.54 -5.25
C MET A 1 -12.20 -6.79 -4.05
N ILE A 2 -10.94 -6.39 -4.15
CA ILE A 2 -10.28 -5.60 -3.11
C ILE A 2 -9.47 -4.44 -3.69
N ARG A 3 -10.09 -3.26 -3.86
CA ARG A 3 -9.42 -1.95 -3.97
C ARG A 3 -10.16 -0.89 -3.14
N PRO A 4 -9.73 -0.66 -1.90
CA PRO A 4 -10.41 0.32 -1.07
C PRO A 4 -10.34 1.78 -1.55
N ASN A 5 -11.46 2.26 -2.11
CA ASN A 5 -12.28 3.28 -1.44
C ASN A 5 -13.35 2.54 -0.59
N MET A 6 -12.79 1.68 0.26
CA MET A 6 -13.29 0.43 0.84
C MET A 6 -13.48 -0.73 -0.20
N ALA A 7 -13.03 -1.96 0.12
CA ALA A 7 -13.08 -3.25 -0.63
C ALA A 7 -13.88 -4.28 0.19
N THR A 8 -14.38 -5.46 -0.27
CA THR A 8 -15.17 -6.34 0.65
C THR A 8 -14.27 -6.82 1.77
N MET A 9 -14.33 -6.05 2.83
CA MET A 9 -13.40 -6.00 3.93
C MET A 9 -14.24 -5.42 5.04
N LEU A 10 -14.46 -6.27 6.04
CA LEU A 10 -15.12 -5.91 7.27
C LEU A 10 -14.05 -5.94 8.35
N GLY A 11 -13.53 -4.77 8.69
CA GLY A 11 -12.52 -4.59 9.72
C GLY A 11 -13.18 -4.15 11.02
N PHE A 12 -12.90 -4.87 12.10
CA PHE A 12 -13.37 -4.51 13.44
C PHE A 12 -12.17 -4.44 14.38
N VAL A 13 -11.94 -3.28 14.98
CA VAL A 13 -10.91 -3.08 16.01
C VAL A 13 -11.60 -2.60 17.28
N ALA A 14 -11.21 -3.14 18.43
CA ALA A 14 -11.75 -2.76 19.72
C ALA A 14 -10.63 -2.34 20.68
N THR A 15 -10.92 -1.38 21.54
CA THR A 15 -10.07 -0.94 22.64
C THR A 15 -10.92 -0.68 23.89
N ASP A 16 -10.32 -0.81 25.06
CA ASP A 16 -10.92 -0.42 26.33
C ASP A 16 -10.60 1.02 26.74
N ALA A 17 -9.77 1.73 25.95
CA ALA A 17 -9.39 3.11 26.22
C ALA A 17 -10.60 4.04 26.39
N ARG A 18 -10.48 4.97 27.34
CA ARG A 18 -11.45 6.07 27.53
C ARG A 18 -11.13 7.20 26.57
N VAL A 19 -11.94 7.36 25.52
CA VAL A 19 -11.68 8.30 24.41
C VAL A 19 -12.94 9.10 24.11
N ALA A 20 -12.80 10.41 24.02
CA ALA A 20 -13.90 11.28 23.64
C ALA A 20 -14.39 10.94 22.22
N PRO A 21 -15.71 10.96 21.94
CA PRO A 21 -16.26 10.57 20.64
C PRO A 21 -15.64 11.30 19.44
N ARG A 22 -15.31 12.59 19.57
CA ARG A 22 -14.67 13.36 18.52
C ARG A 22 -13.26 12.87 18.20
N ALA A 23 -12.47 12.55 19.23
CA ALA A 23 -11.12 12.01 19.06
C ALA A 23 -11.17 10.59 18.47
N LEU A 24 -12.11 9.76 18.92
CA LEU A 24 -12.33 8.41 18.36
C LEU A 24 -12.70 8.46 16.87
N GLN A 25 -13.58 9.40 16.48
CA GLN A 25 -14.00 9.58 15.11
C GLN A 25 -12.88 10.11 14.20
N ALA A 26 -11.97 10.93 14.72
CA ALA A 26 -10.76 11.34 14.01
C ALA A 26 -9.79 10.16 13.85
N LEU A 27 -9.60 9.39 14.93
CA LEU A 27 -8.71 8.24 14.95
C LEU A 27 -9.12 7.15 13.97
N VAL A 28 -10.40 6.77 13.91
CA VAL A 28 -10.88 5.74 12.97
C VAL A 28 -10.65 6.15 11.51
N ARG A 29 -10.85 7.43 11.16
CA ARG A 29 -10.60 7.95 9.81
C ARG A 29 -9.12 7.90 9.47
N GLU A 30 -8.27 8.38 10.37
CA GLU A 30 -6.84 8.34 10.13
C GLU A 30 -6.30 6.89 10.04
N ALA A 31 -6.78 6.01 10.91
CA ALA A 31 -6.42 4.60 10.86
C ALA A 31 -6.80 3.99 9.52
N ALA A 32 -8.02 4.22 9.01
CA ALA A 32 -8.44 3.78 7.68
C ALA A 32 -7.51 4.35 6.57
N ASP A 33 -7.26 5.66 6.59
CA ASP A 33 -6.42 6.36 5.59
C ASP A 33 -4.95 5.95 5.59
N ARG A 34 -4.48 5.37 6.69
CA ARG A 34 -3.10 4.88 6.85
C ARG A 34 -2.96 3.37 6.71
N SER A 35 -4.05 2.63 6.58
CA SER A 35 -4.06 1.17 6.48
C SER A 35 -4.92 0.68 5.33
N PHE A 36 -6.20 0.44 5.58
CA PHE A 36 -7.14 -0.14 4.64
C PHE A 36 -7.24 0.68 3.35
N ASN A 37 -7.32 2.02 3.38
CA ASN A 37 -7.34 2.85 2.16
C ASN A 37 -5.99 2.94 1.40
N ARG A 38 -5.08 2.01 1.69
CA ARG A 38 -3.75 1.88 1.05
C ARG A 38 -3.46 0.47 0.59
N ILE A 39 -4.44 -0.42 0.54
CA ILE A 39 -4.27 -1.75 -0.05
C ILE A 39 -4.97 -1.84 -1.40
N THR A 40 -4.57 -2.75 -2.26
CA THR A 40 -5.30 -3.14 -3.47
C THR A 40 -4.83 -4.53 -3.91
N ILE A 41 -5.75 -5.37 -4.37
CA ILE A 41 -5.49 -6.73 -4.87
C ILE A 41 -5.72 -6.73 -6.37
N ASP A 42 -6.95 -6.44 -6.78
CA ASP A 42 -7.44 -6.59 -8.16
C ASP A 42 -7.86 -5.25 -8.80
N GLY A 43 -8.01 -4.19 -8.01
CA GLY A 43 -8.46 -2.90 -8.52
C GLY A 43 -9.97 -2.65 -8.38
N ASP A 44 -10.72 -3.58 -7.82
CA ASP A 44 -12.18 -3.50 -7.69
C ASP A 44 -12.62 -3.13 -6.27
N THR A 45 -13.17 -1.92 -6.13
CA THR A 45 -13.82 -1.40 -4.92
C THR A 45 -15.17 -2.11 -4.74
N SER A 46 -15.48 -2.58 -3.55
CA SER A 46 -16.75 -3.28 -3.33
C SER A 46 -17.81 -2.38 -2.72
N THR A 47 -19.01 -2.93 -2.55
CA THR A 47 -20.22 -2.23 -2.14
C THR A 47 -20.50 -2.30 -0.64
N ASN A 48 -19.73 -3.08 0.12
CA ASN A 48 -20.11 -3.53 1.47
C ASN A 48 -19.10 -3.14 2.56
N ASP A 49 -18.26 -2.20 2.24
CA ASP A 49 -16.94 -2.20 2.81
C ASP A 49 -16.95 -1.34 4.06
N SER A 50 -16.38 -1.83 5.15
CA SER A 50 -16.63 -1.24 6.47
C SER A 50 -15.43 -1.43 7.38
N PHE A 51 -15.04 -0.34 8.04
CA PHE A 51 -14.10 -0.37 9.15
C PHE A 51 -14.72 0.27 10.38
N VAL A 52 -14.77 -0.49 11.47
CA VAL A 52 -15.37 -0.07 12.73
C VAL A 52 -14.33 -0.11 13.83
N LEU A 53 -14.20 1.00 14.55
CA LEU A 53 -13.41 1.12 15.78
C LEU A 53 -14.35 1.29 16.97
N VAL A 54 -14.23 0.39 17.94
CA VAL A 54 -15.05 0.37 19.17
C VAL A 54 -14.18 0.72 20.37
N ALA A 55 -14.62 1.65 21.22
CA ALA A 55 -13.99 1.96 22.49
C ALA A 55 -14.97 1.69 23.63
N THR A 56 -14.63 0.78 24.56
CA THR A 56 -15.52 0.40 25.67
C THR A 56 -15.41 1.33 26.89
N GLY A 57 -14.33 2.10 26.99
CA GLY A 57 -14.09 3.06 28.07
C GLY A 57 -13.84 2.43 29.45
N GLN A 58 -13.43 1.16 29.50
CA GLN A 58 -13.21 0.42 30.75
C GLN A 58 -11.81 0.59 31.34
N ALA A 59 -10.87 1.17 30.60
CA ALA A 59 -9.52 1.39 31.07
C ALA A 59 -9.45 2.45 32.18
N ALA A 60 -8.59 2.22 33.17
CA ALA A 60 -8.46 3.06 34.37
C ALA A 60 -7.51 4.27 34.16
N HIS A 61 -7.80 5.09 33.16
CA HIS A 61 -7.10 6.36 32.90
C HIS A 61 -8.10 7.49 32.64
N ASP A 62 -7.63 8.75 32.57
CA ASP A 62 -8.47 9.89 32.23
C ASP A 62 -8.92 9.86 30.77
N GLU A 63 -10.03 10.52 30.45
CA GLU A 63 -10.55 10.54 29.07
C GLU A 63 -9.58 11.25 28.11
N ILE A 64 -9.21 10.55 27.03
CA ILE A 64 -8.40 11.09 25.94
C ILE A 64 -9.29 11.97 25.07
N THR A 65 -9.05 13.28 25.13
CA THR A 65 -9.83 14.29 24.36
C THR A 65 -9.08 14.82 23.13
N ALA A 66 -7.76 14.67 23.09
CA ALA A 66 -6.87 15.11 22.00
C ALA A 66 -5.90 13.99 21.62
N LEU A 67 -5.70 13.75 20.33
CA LEU A 67 -4.79 12.70 19.84
C LEU A 67 -3.31 13.13 19.88
N GLU A 68 -3.07 14.41 20.14
CA GLU A 68 -1.74 15.02 20.28
C GLU A 68 -1.22 14.96 21.72
N SER A 69 -2.05 14.59 22.70
CA SER A 69 -1.57 14.31 24.06
C SER A 69 -0.68 13.06 24.06
N PRO A 70 0.19 12.86 25.07
CA PRO A 70 1.01 11.65 25.15
C PRO A 70 0.18 10.35 25.08
N GLU A 71 -0.93 10.29 25.80
CA GLU A 71 -1.84 9.14 25.84
C GLU A 71 -2.60 8.98 24.52
N GLY A 72 -3.05 10.10 23.94
CA GLY A 72 -3.71 10.12 22.64
C GLY A 72 -2.80 9.68 21.50
N ALA A 73 -1.52 10.08 21.54
CA ALA A 73 -0.51 9.68 20.58
C ALA A 73 -0.20 8.19 20.70
N ALA A 74 -0.05 7.67 21.92
CA ALA A 74 0.17 6.24 22.16
C ALA A 74 -1.01 5.38 21.65
N LEU A 75 -2.26 5.78 21.96
CA LEU A 75 -3.44 5.10 21.43
C LEU A 75 -3.49 5.17 19.90
N ARG A 76 -3.22 6.36 19.34
CA ARG A 76 -3.23 6.57 17.90
C ARG A 76 -2.23 5.68 17.18
N GLU A 77 -1.00 5.60 17.69
CA GLU A 77 0.03 4.71 17.13
C GLU A 77 -0.38 3.24 17.20
N ALA A 78 -0.89 2.78 18.35
CA ALA A 78 -1.33 1.40 18.52
C ALA A 78 -2.47 1.02 17.56
N VAL A 79 -3.51 1.86 17.46
CA VAL A 79 -4.64 1.60 16.55
C VAL A 79 -4.20 1.62 15.09
N ILE A 80 -3.36 2.58 14.68
CA ILE A 80 -2.84 2.61 13.31
C ILE A 80 -1.99 1.39 13.02
N ALA A 81 -1.12 0.97 13.95
CA ALA A 81 -0.26 -0.20 13.77
C ALA A 81 -1.07 -1.49 13.58
N VAL A 82 -2.07 -1.73 14.44
CA VAL A 82 -2.96 -2.90 14.30
C VAL A 82 -3.74 -2.84 13.00
N SER A 83 -4.32 -1.68 12.65
CA SER A 83 -5.06 -1.56 11.38
C SER A 83 -4.15 -1.80 10.17
N GLN A 84 -2.90 -1.32 10.18
CA GLN A 84 -1.92 -1.61 9.13
C GLN A 84 -1.58 -3.10 9.05
N GLN A 85 -1.36 -3.76 10.20
CA GLN A 85 -1.11 -5.19 10.25
C GLN A 85 -2.28 -5.99 9.62
N LEU A 86 -3.52 -5.64 9.97
CA LEU A 86 -4.71 -6.27 9.39
C LEU A 86 -4.84 -6.00 7.89
N ALA A 87 -4.63 -4.75 7.46
CA ALA A 87 -4.67 -4.40 6.05
C ALA A 87 -3.62 -5.17 5.23
N GLN A 88 -2.40 -5.30 5.75
CA GLN A 88 -1.35 -6.08 5.07
C GLN A 88 -1.62 -7.58 5.12
N ALA A 89 -2.28 -8.11 6.16
CA ALA A 89 -2.70 -9.50 6.21
C ALA A 89 -3.69 -9.82 5.08
N ILE A 90 -4.64 -8.92 4.78
CA ILE A 90 -5.56 -9.05 3.64
C ILE A 90 -4.79 -9.13 2.32
N VAL A 91 -3.70 -8.36 2.16
CA VAL A 91 -2.88 -8.41 0.95
C VAL A 91 -2.13 -9.73 0.81
N ARG A 92 -1.61 -10.25 1.91
CA ARG A 92 -0.95 -11.57 1.93
C ARG A 92 -1.92 -12.71 1.62
N ASP A 93 -3.18 -12.55 2.01
CA ASP A 93 -4.27 -13.50 1.76
C ASP A 93 -5.10 -13.15 0.51
N GLY A 94 -4.55 -12.33 -0.39
CA GLY A 94 -5.19 -12.06 -1.67
C GLY A 94 -5.40 -13.34 -2.46
N GLU A 95 -6.50 -13.43 -3.21
CA GLU A 95 -6.85 -14.64 -3.98
C GLU A 95 -5.71 -15.04 -4.93
N GLY A 96 -5.09 -16.20 -4.69
CA GLY A 96 -3.96 -16.68 -5.47
C GLY A 96 -2.66 -15.86 -5.32
N ALA A 97 -2.57 -14.95 -4.35
CA ALA A 97 -1.37 -14.17 -4.10
C ALA A 97 -0.20 -15.07 -3.65
N THR A 98 0.99 -14.84 -4.21
CA THR A 98 2.23 -15.51 -3.80
C THR A 98 3.26 -14.55 -3.25
N LYS A 99 3.09 -13.25 -3.51
CA LYS A 99 4.01 -12.18 -3.09
C LYS A 99 3.27 -10.99 -2.53
N PHE A 100 3.80 -10.44 -1.46
CA PHE A 100 3.40 -9.17 -0.88
C PHE A 100 4.31 -8.05 -1.38
N ILE A 101 3.72 -6.98 -1.88
CA ILE A 101 4.44 -5.88 -2.52
C ILE A 101 4.13 -4.58 -1.79
N THR A 102 5.17 -3.92 -1.29
CA THR A 102 5.09 -2.54 -0.81
C THR A 102 5.51 -1.60 -1.92
N VAL A 103 4.59 -0.78 -2.43
CA VAL A 103 4.89 0.30 -3.36
C VAL A 103 5.04 1.60 -2.58
N ARG A 104 6.26 2.09 -2.47
CA ARG A 104 6.60 3.36 -1.82
C ARG A 104 6.99 4.39 -2.88
N VAL A 105 6.31 5.53 -2.86
CA VAL A 105 6.63 6.66 -3.74
C VAL A 105 7.05 7.82 -2.86
N ASP A 106 8.30 8.26 -3.03
CA ASP A 106 8.90 9.40 -2.36
C ASP A 106 9.07 10.56 -3.36
N GLY A 107 9.45 11.72 -2.85
CA GLY A 107 9.84 12.85 -3.70
C GLY A 107 8.71 13.54 -4.42
N GLY A 108 7.44 13.41 -4.01
CA GLY A 108 6.34 14.12 -4.66
C GLY A 108 6.13 15.55 -4.17
N ARG A 109 5.47 16.39 -4.97
CA ARG A 109 4.95 17.72 -4.58
C ARG A 109 3.78 17.61 -3.60
N SER A 110 2.97 16.56 -3.74
CA SER A 110 1.82 16.29 -2.87
C SER A 110 1.70 14.80 -2.56
N LYS A 111 1.03 14.47 -1.46
CA LYS A 111 0.74 13.06 -1.12
C LYS A 111 -0.18 12.42 -2.16
N GLU A 112 -1.00 13.21 -2.83
CA GLU A 112 -1.95 12.74 -3.83
C GLU A 112 -1.24 12.27 -5.10
N GLU A 113 -0.26 13.02 -5.61
CA GLU A 113 0.50 12.56 -6.79
C GLU A 113 1.32 11.30 -6.48
N CYS A 114 1.91 11.19 -5.27
CA CYS A 114 2.58 9.96 -4.84
C CYS A 114 1.61 8.78 -4.80
N ARG A 115 0.37 9.00 -4.35
CA ARG A 115 -0.68 7.97 -4.34
C ARG A 115 -1.06 7.56 -5.76
N TRP A 116 -1.19 8.50 -6.69
CA TRP A 116 -1.50 8.17 -8.09
C TRP A 116 -0.44 7.26 -8.69
N VAL A 117 0.85 7.58 -8.50
CA VAL A 117 1.95 6.72 -8.95
C VAL A 117 1.93 5.36 -8.26
N ALA A 118 1.75 5.34 -6.93
CA ALA A 118 1.72 4.09 -6.18
C ALA A 118 0.60 3.16 -6.65
N TYR A 119 -0.60 3.70 -6.87
CA TYR A 119 -1.74 2.96 -7.40
C TYR A 119 -1.59 2.58 -8.88
N ALA A 120 -0.95 3.40 -9.70
CA ALA A 120 -0.69 3.06 -11.10
C ALA A 120 0.21 1.81 -11.22
N ILE A 121 1.25 1.73 -10.40
CA ILE A 121 2.11 0.54 -10.28
C ILE A 121 1.29 -0.63 -9.72
N ALA A 122 0.58 -0.41 -8.62
CA ALA A 122 -0.11 -1.47 -7.88
C ALA A 122 -1.28 -2.10 -8.64
N HIS A 123 -1.90 -1.38 -9.57
CA HIS A 123 -2.98 -1.90 -10.43
C HIS A 123 -2.49 -2.51 -11.74
N SER A 124 -1.24 -2.28 -12.14
CA SER A 124 -0.78 -2.69 -13.45
C SER A 124 -0.71 -4.22 -13.57
N PRO A 125 -1.49 -4.87 -14.46
CA PRO A 125 -1.43 -6.32 -14.63
C PRO A 125 -0.05 -6.78 -15.10
N LEU A 126 0.63 -5.98 -15.93
CA LEU A 126 1.99 -6.28 -16.39
C LEU A 126 2.99 -6.26 -15.23
N VAL A 127 2.89 -5.28 -14.33
CA VAL A 127 3.76 -5.24 -13.15
C VAL A 127 3.44 -6.41 -12.21
N LYS A 128 2.17 -6.66 -11.91
CA LYS A 128 1.75 -7.75 -11.03
C LYS A 128 2.14 -9.14 -11.56
N THR A 129 2.07 -9.37 -12.87
CA THR A 129 2.54 -10.62 -13.48
C THR A 129 4.07 -10.73 -13.49
N ALA A 130 4.79 -9.60 -13.60
CA ALA A 130 6.25 -9.60 -13.45
C ALA A 130 6.66 -9.99 -12.01
N PHE A 131 5.93 -9.50 -11.00
CA PHE A 131 6.11 -9.95 -9.62
C PHE A 131 5.91 -11.46 -9.50
N PHE A 132 4.79 -12.00 -9.99
CA PHE A 132 4.49 -13.44 -9.95
C PHE A 132 5.61 -14.27 -10.60
N ALA A 133 6.05 -13.87 -11.80
CA ALA A 133 7.13 -14.53 -12.54
C ALA A 133 8.52 -14.34 -11.92
N SER A 134 8.64 -13.54 -10.85
CA SER A 134 9.91 -13.10 -10.28
C SER A 134 10.83 -12.42 -11.33
N ASP A 135 10.24 -11.73 -12.31
CA ASP A 135 10.95 -11.04 -13.41
C ASP A 135 11.23 -9.56 -13.05
N PRO A 136 12.49 -9.13 -12.88
CA PRO A 136 12.85 -7.74 -12.51
C PRO A 136 12.65 -6.75 -13.68
N ASN A 137 11.43 -6.69 -14.22
CA ASN A 137 11.08 -5.93 -15.41
C ASN A 137 10.89 -4.43 -15.13
N LEU A 138 12.00 -3.70 -15.08
CA LEU A 138 12.03 -2.27 -14.77
C LEU A 138 11.16 -1.44 -15.72
N GLY A 139 11.11 -1.84 -17.01
CA GLY A 139 10.35 -1.14 -18.03
C GLY A 139 8.85 -1.12 -17.73
N ARG A 140 8.29 -2.21 -17.19
CA ARG A 140 6.87 -2.26 -16.80
C ARG A 140 6.56 -1.31 -15.63
N ILE A 141 7.46 -1.23 -14.65
CA ILE A 141 7.29 -0.35 -13.50
C ILE A 141 7.41 1.12 -13.94
N LEU A 142 8.44 1.47 -14.71
CA LEU A 142 8.63 2.83 -15.23
C LEU A 142 7.50 3.26 -16.17
N ALA A 143 6.97 2.35 -17.00
CA ALA A 143 5.78 2.62 -17.80
C ALA A 143 4.57 2.96 -16.91
N ALA A 144 4.38 2.22 -15.81
CA ALA A 144 3.30 2.49 -14.85
C ALA A 144 3.45 3.84 -14.15
N VAL A 145 4.67 4.24 -13.78
CA VAL A 145 4.95 5.59 -13.29
C VAL A 145 4.60 6.63 -14.37
N GLY A 146 4.96 6.38 -15.62
CA GLY A 146 4.73 7.29 -16.75
C GLY A 146 3.26 7.57 -17.05
N TYR A 147 2.36 6.58 -16.89
CA TYR A 147 0.92 6.78 -17.10
C TYR A 147 0.13 7.12 -15.83
N ALA A 148 0.80 7.43 -14.71
CA ALA A 148 0.15 7.70 -13.43
C ALA A 148 -0.74 8.97 -13.38
N GLY A 149 -0.91 9.69 -14.48
CA GLY A 149 -1.79 10.86 -14.57
C GLY A 149 -1.15 12.19 -14.13
N ILE A 150 0.17 12.22 -13.94
CA ILE A 150 0.92 13.45 -13.66
C ILE A 150 1.31 14.10 -14.99
N ALA A 151 0.69 15.24 -15.32
CA ALA A 151 0.81 15.89 -16.63
C ALA A 151 2.22 16.44 -16.93
N ASP A 152 2.93 16.94 -15.93
CA ASP A 152 4.27 17.55 -16.04
C ASP A 152 5.37 16.65 -15.43
N LEU A 153 5.22 15.33 -15.52
CA LEU A 153 6.21 14.38 -14.99
C LEU A 153 7.47 14.34 -15.87
N ASP A 154 8.60 14.79 -15.32
CA ASP A 154 9.91 14.61 -15.94
C ASP A 154 10.47 13.22 -15.62
N GLN A 155 10.43 12.33 -16.61
CA GLN A 155 10.88 10.95 -16.46
C GLN A 155 12.39 10.85 -16.23
N SER A 156 13.17 11.84 -16.68
CA SER A 156 14.63 11.85 -16.56
C SER A 156 15.13 12.11 -15.14
N LEU A 157 14.22 12.37 -14.20
CA LEU A 157 14.54 12.55 -12.79
C LEU A 157 14.23 11.32 -11.94
N ILE A 158 13.49 10.33 -12.47
CA ILE A 158 12.98 9.22 -11.66
C ILE A 158 14.09 8.26 -11.26
N ASP A 159 14.15 7.93 -9.97
CA ASP A 159 14.93 6.80 -9.48
C ASP A 159 14.00 5.66 -9.04
N LEU A 160 14.42 4.41 -9.26
CA LEU A 160 13.67 3.21 -8.90
C LEU A 160 14.59 2.24 -8.15
N HIS A 161 14.08 1.71 -7.04
CA HIS A 161 14.73 0.68 -6.24
C HIS A 161 13.81 -0.53 -6.05
N LEU A 162 14.42 -1.71 -6.03
CA LEU A 162 13.81 -2.95 -5.56
C LEU A 162 14.54 -3.34 -4.27
N ASP A 163 13.87 -3.24 -3.12
CA ASP A 163 14.48 -3.28 -1.79
C ASP A 163 15.75 -2.42 -1.70
N ASP A 164 16.90 -3.06 -1.51
CA ASP A 164 18.23 -2.46 -1.37
C ASP A 164 18.89 -2.13 -2.73
N VAL A 165 18.33 -2.60 -3.84
CA VAL A 165 18.95 -2.52 -5.16
C VAL A 165 18.47 -1.29 -5.92
N HIS A 166 19.39 -0.38 -6.26
CA HIS A 166 19.11 0.78 -7.13
C HIS A 166 19.11 0.34 -8.60
N VAL A 167 17.93 0.14 -9.17
CA VAL A 167 17.76 -0.52 -10.47
C VAL A 167 17.62 0.46 -11.64
N ALA A 168 17.03 1.63 -11.40
CA ALA A 168 16.97 2.71 -12.40
C ALA A 168 17.36 4.03 -11.76
N THR A 169 18.15 4.83 -12.48
CA THR A 169 18.46 6.21 -12.11
C THR A 169 18.22 7.15 -13.29
N LYS A 170 17.71 8.35 -13.00
CA LYS A 170 17.41 9.36 -14.02
C LYS A 170 16.55 8.83 -15.17
N GLY A 171 15.55 8.01 -14.85
CA GLY A 171 14.64 7.37 -15.81
C GLY A 171 15.24 6.23 -16.63
N GLY A 172 16.52 5.91 -16.48
CA GLY A 172 17.22 4.85 -17.22
C GLY A 172 17.76 3.76 -16.30
N ARG A 173 18.18 2.62 -16.86
CA ARG A 173 18.83 1.54 -16.10
C ARG A 173 20.06 2.08 -15.37
N HIS A 174 20.19 1.78 -14.08
CA HIS A 174 21.36 2.19 -13.32
C HIS A 174 22.63 1.50 -13.88
N PRO A 175 23.73 2.22 -14.19
CA PRO A 175 24.89 1.62 -14.86
C PRO A 175 25.55 0.46 -14.09
N ALA A 176 25.50 0.51 -12.76
CA ALA A 176 26.01 -0.55 -11.89
C ALA A 176 25.01 -1.69 -11.63
N TYR A 177 23.75 -1.59 -12.10
CA TYR A 177 22.73 -2.59 -11.84
C TYR A 177 22.97 -3.87 -12.62
N GLN A 178 23.15 -4.98 -11.90
CA GLN A 178 23.23 -6.32 -12.46
C GLN A 178 21.87 -7.02 -12.35
N GLU A 179 21.47 -7.70 -13.41
CA GLU A 179 20.17 -8.40 -13.47
C GLU A 179 19.99 -9.41 -12.32
N ALA A 180 21.10 -10.05 -11.92
CA ALA A 180 21.11 -11.02 -10.83
C ALA A 180 20.68 -10.42 -9.48
N ASP A 181 20.96 -9.13 -9.24
CA ASP A 181 20.57 -8.45 -7.99
C ASP A 181 19.06 -8.22 -7.95
N GLY A 182 18.48 -7.75 -9.06
CA GLY A 182 17.03 -7.60 -9.18
C GLY A 182 16.34 -8.95 -9.10
N GLN A 183 16.87 -9.96 -9.78
CA GLN A 183 16.35 -11.33 -9.74
C GLN A 183 16.37 -11.93 -8.33
N ARG A 184 17.41 -11.64 -7.54
CA ARG A 184 17.49 -12.03 -6.12
C ARG A 184 16.34 -11.42 -5.33
N VAL A 185 16.11 -10.12 -5.48
CA VAL A 185 15.01 -9.43 -4.79
C VAL A 185 13.67 -10.00 -5.22
N MET A 186 13.45 -10.14 -6.53
CA MET A 186 12.19 -10.59 -7.09
C MET A 186 11.81 -12.03 -6.71
N LYS A 187 12.76 -12.87 -6.27
CA LYS A 187 12.48 -14.23 -5.76
C LYS A 187 11.89 -14.24 -4.35
N GLN A 188 11.98 -13.14 -3.60
CA GLN A 188 11.42 -13.05 -2.26
C GLN A 188 9.89 -13.10 -2.28
N SER A 189 9.29 -13.46 -1.14
CA SER A 189 7.84 -13.38 -0.92
C SER A 189 7.38 -11.97 -0.56
N GLU A 190 8.26 -11.12 -0.06
CA GLU A 190 7.97 -9.71 0.25
C GLU A 190 8.97 -8.82 -0.48
N ILE A 191 8.46 -7.81 -1.21
CA ILE A 191 9.28 -6.93 -2.05
C ILE A 191 8.86 -5.48 -1.82
N THR A 192 9.82 -4.59 -1.62
CA THR A 192 9.59 -3.15 -1.64
C THR A 192 10.00 -2.56 -2.98
N VAL A 193 9.04 -1.96 -3.69
CA VAL A 193 9.29 -1.13 -4.87
C VAL A 193 9.31 0.33 -4.41
N ARG A 194 10.46 0.98 -4.48
CA ARG A 194 10.60 2.40 -4.10
C ARG A 194 10.89 3.26 -5.32
N VAL A 195 10.00 4.22 -5.59
CA VAL A 195 10.15 5.23 -6.64
C VAL A 195 10.41 6.58 -6.00
N ASP A 196 11.46 7.27 -6.42
CA ASP A 196 11.68 8.67 -6.07
C ASP A 196 11.37 9.54 -7.28
N LEU A 197 10.43 10.47 -7.14
CA LEU A 197 10.03 11.39 -8.19
C LEU A 197 10.95 12.62 -8.27
N HIS A 198 11.69 12.95 -7.21
CA HIS A 198 12.56 14.15 -7.12
C HIS A 198 11.87 15.49 -7.41
N ARG A 199 10.59 15.62 -7.02
CA ARG A 199 9.74 16.82 -7.22
C ARG A 199 9.40 17.58 -5.93
N GLY A 200 9.62 16.99 -4.75
CA GLY A 200 9.25 17.56 -3.45
C GLY A 200 9.57 16.65 -2.27
N ALA A 201 8.84 16.79 -1.16
CA ALA A 201 9.08 16.05 0.09
C ALA A 201 7.91 15.11 0.48
N ALA A 202 6.85 15.07 -0.33
CA ALA A 202 5.72 14.20 -0.06
C ALA A 202 6.07 12.74 -0.38
N HIS A 203 5.39 11.83 0.31
CA HIS A 203 5.49 10.41 0.07
C HIS A 203 4.13 9.73 0.26
N ALA A 204 3.98 8.57 -0.36
CA ALA A 204 2.85 7.68 -0.14
C ALA A 204 3.31 6.22 -0.20
N THR A 205 2.54 5.35 0.43
CA THR A 205 2.76 3.90 0.40
C THR A 205 1.43 3.23 0.10
N VAL A 206 1.47 2.23 -0.78
CA VAL A 206 0.36 1.33 -1.10
C VAL A 206 0.89 -0.10 -1.02
N TRP A 207 0.07 -1.03 -0.56
CA TRP A 207 0.37 -2.45 -0.53
C TRP A 207 -0.49 -3.20 -1.54
N THR A 208 0.13 -4.12 -2.27
CA THR A 208 -0.55 -4.98 -3.25
C THR A 208 0.10 -6.34 -3.29
N CYS A 209 -0.45 -7.24 -4.09
CA CYS A 209 0.12 -8.54 -4.37
C CYS A 209 0.51 -8.68 -5.84
N ASP A 210 1.01 -9.84 -6.22
CA ASP A 210 1.18 -10.26 -7.61
C ASP A 210 -0.15 -10.68 -8.27
N LEU A 211 -0.10 -11.14 -9.53
CA LEU A 211 -1.23 -11.67 -10.30
C LEU A 211 -0.84 -13.05 -10.85
N SER A 212 -1.39 -14.10 -10.25
CA SER A 212 -1.08 -15.50 -10.57
C SER A 212 -2.16 -16.17 -11.43
N HIS A 213 -1.91 -17.42 -11.83
CA HIS A 213 -2.92 -18.27 -12.47
C HIS A 213 -4.07 -18.64 -11.52
N ASP A 214 -3.79 -18.79 -10.22
CA ASP A 214 -4.79 -19.19 -9.23
C ASP A 214 -5.84 -18.09 -9.03
N TYR A 215 -5.44 -16.82 -9.10
CA TYR A 215 -6.40 -15.71 -9.11
C TYR A 215 -7.46 -15.88 -10.22
N VAL A 216 -7.01 -16.22 -11.43
CA VAL A 216 -7.90 -16.43 -12.59
C VAL A 216 -8.78 -17.66 -12.36
N THR A 217 -8.21 -18.75 -11.87
CA THR A 217 -8.93 -20.01 -11.61
C THR A 217 -10.04 -19.81 -10.57
N ILE A 218 -9.70 -19.20 -9.42
CA ILE A 218 -10.65 -18.92 -8.33
C ILE A 218 -11.84 -18.08 -8.84
N ASN A 219 -11.57 -17.03 -9.62
CA ASN A 219 -12.59 -16.09 -10.05
C ASN A 219 -13.38 -16.55 -11.28
N ALA A 220 -12.81 -17.41 -12.13
CA ALA A 220 -13.50 -17.98 -13.27
C ALA A 220 -14.45 -19.11 -12.84
N ASP A 221 -14.03 -19.92 -11.86
CA ASP A 221 -14.76 -21.13 -11.46
C ASP A 221 -15.76 -20.89 -10.31
N TYR A 222 -15.81 -19.68 -9.75
CA TYR A 222 -16.60 -19.34 -8.56
C TYR A 222 -18.12 -19.61 -8.68
N ARG A 223 -18.66 -19.72 -9.90
CA ARG A 223 -20.09 -19.95 -10.17
C ARG A 223 -20.37 -21.20 -11.01
N SER A 224 -19.37 -22.04 -11.25
CA SER A 224 -19.50 -23.29 -12.00
C SER A 224 -19.70 -24.52 -11.12
#